data_AF-A0AAD6H1M5-F1
#
_entry.id   AF-A0AAD6H1M5-F1
#
_cell.length_a   1.000
_cell.length_b   1.000
_cell.length_c   1.000
_cell.angle_alpha   90.00
_cell.angle_beta   90.00
_cell.angle_gamma   90.00
#
_symmetry.space_group_name_H-M   'P 1'
#
loop_
_entity.id
_entity.type
_entity.pdbx_description
1 polymer ?
#
loop_
_entity_poly.entity_id
_entity_poly.type
_entity_poly.pdbx_seq_one_letter_code
_entity_poly.pdbx_strand_id
1 'polypeptide(L)'
;MAAEGYVRHIKIDYSKESLRDAFKDQDAVISTISSTPPPRGLSAISAAVKVFFPSKFGIDTSDSSASEYVPFLVDKLQTVDYLKVPQDKVSRTAVITGSMFDWSWNVPGFGRLNVPAGTVTVFD
;
A
#
# COMPACT_ATOMS: atom_id res chain seq x y z
N MET A 1 -16.07 29.83 -14.10
CA MET A 1 -16.18 28.66 -15.01
C MET A 1 -15.15 27.66 -14.54
N ALA A 2 -15.61 26.54 -13.98
CA ALA A 2 -14.74 25.51 -13.38
C ALA A 2 -14.14 24.63 -14.49
N ALA A 3 -12.86 24.30 -14.36
CA ALA A 3 -12.21 23.37 -15.26
C ALA A 3 -12.82 21.97 -15.08
N GLU A 4 -13.34 21.40 -16.17
CA GLU A 4 -13.80 20.02 -16.26
C GLU A 4 -12.62 19.07 -16.08
N GLY A 5 -12.61 18.36 -14.95
CA GLY A 5 -11.68 17.27 -14.69
C GLY A 5 -12.17 16.48 -13.48
N TYR A 6 -12.36 15.18 -13.64
CA TYR A 6 -12.75 14.26 -12.55
C TYR A 6 -11.65 14.09 -11.48
N VAL A 7 -10.49 14.71 -11.66
CA VAL A 7 -9.32 14.60 -10.79
C VAL A 7 -8.90 15.99 -10.32
N ARG A 8 -8.85 16.16 -8.99
CA ARG A 8 -8.30 17.35 -8.33
C ARG A 8 -6.93 17.03 -7.75
N HIS A 9 -5.90 17.70 -8.23
CA HIS A 9 -4.57 17.61 -7.62
C HIS A 9 -4.45 18.57 -6.42
N ILE A 10 -3.96 18.05 -5.30
CA ILE A 10 -3.66 18.82 -4.08
C ILE A 10 -2.24 18.51 -3.63
N LYS A 11 -1.49 19.54 -3.22
CA LYS A 11 -0.15 19.41 -2.66
C LYS A 11 -0.22 19.69 -1.17
N ILE A 12 0.22 18.73 -0.35
CA ILE A 12 0.25 18.82 1.12
C ILE A 12 1.59 18.34 1.67
N ASP A 13 1.85 18.64 2.94
CA ASP A 13 3.07 18.27 3.67
C ASP A 13 2.94 16.98 4.51
N TYR A 14 1.79 16.30 4.41
CA TYR A 14 1.45 15.11 5.21
C TYR A 14 1.39 15.33 6.74
N SER A 15 1.32 16.59 7.19
CA SER A 15 0.92 16.90 8.57
C SER A 15 -0.49 16.38 8.87
N LYS A 16 -0.82 16.24 10.16
CA LYS A 16 -2.14 15.74 10.56
C LYS A 16 -3.25 16.68 10.08
N GLU A 17 -2.99 17.98 10.14
CA GLU A 17 -3.92 19.02 9.74
C GLU A 17 -4.15 18.99 8.23
N SER A 18 -3.07 18.91 7.43
CA SER A 18 -3.19 18.90 5.97
C SER A 18 -3.87 17.64 5.43
N LEU A 19 -3.63 16.48 6.05
CA LEU A 19 -4.31 15.23 5.72
C LEU A 19 -5.79 15.26 6.08
N ARG A 20 -6.14 15.82 7.25
CA ARG A 20 -7.56 15.96 7.66
C ARG A 20 -8.32 16.82 6.67
N ASP A 21 -7.74 17.96 6.29
CA ASP A 21 -8.38 18.88 5.36
C ASP A 21 -8.46 18.29 3.94
N ALA A 22 -7.45 17.50 3.54
CA ALA A 22 -7.44 16.77 2.27
C ALA A 22 -8.49 15.65 2.19
N PHE A 23 -8.75 14.94 3.29
CA PHE A 23 -9.70 13.83 3.34
C PHE A 23 -11.13 14.26 3.64
N LYS A 24 -11.34 15.54 3.95
CA LYS A 24 -12.66 16.09 4.22
C LYS A 24 -13.59 15.84 3.04
N ASP A 25 -14.80 15.41 3.36
CA ASP A 25 -15.87 15.10 2.40
C ASP A 25 -15.52 13.98 1.39
N GLN A 26 -14.52 13.13 1.71
CA GLN A 26 -14.18 11.93 0.93
C GLN A 26 -14.77 10.68 1.58
N ASP A 27 -15.36 9.79 0.78
CA ASP A 27 -15.87 8.50 1.27
C ASP A 27 -14.76 7.47 1.50
N ALA A 28 -13.74 7.49 0.64
CA ALA A 28 -12.65 6.53 0.65
C ALA A 28 -11.29 7.19 0.44
N VAL A 29 -10.26 6.59 1.04
CA VAL A 29 -8.86 6.98 0.82
C VAL A 29 -8.06 5.76 0.40
N ILE A 30 -7.28 5.91 -0.67
CA ILE A 30 -6.36 4.90 -1.18
C ILE A 30 -4.93 5.43 -1.01
N SER A 31 -4.16 4.80 -0.12
CA SER A 31 -2.76 5.17 0.10
C SER A 31 -1.85 4.32 -0.75
N THR A 32 -1.12 4.94 -1.68
CA THR A 32 -0.10 4.28 -2.52
C THR A 32 1.33 4.72 -2.14
N ILE A 33 1.51 5.21 -0.92
CA ILE A 33 2.79 5.74 -0.44
C ILE A 33 3.78 4.59 -0.20
N SER A 34 5.00 4.73 -0.70
CA SER A 34 6.07 3.74 -0.59
C SER A 34 6.99 3.93 0.63
N SER A 35 6.83 5.01 1.41
CA SER A 35 7.72 5.31 2.53
C SER A 35 7.53 4.36 3.72
N THR A 36 8.66 3.89 4.27
CA THR A 36 8.72 3.13 5.52
C THR A 36 9.49 3.93 6.57
N PRO A 37 8.92 4.18 7.78
CA PRO A 37 7.52 3.99 8.13
C PRO A 37 6.60 4.95 7.36
N PRO A 38 5.31 4.63 7.20
CA PRO A 38 4.36 5.55 6.59
C PRO A 38 4.24 6.85 7.42
N PRO A 39 3.86 7.99 6.81
CA PRO A 39 3.66 9.23 7.54
C PRO A 39 2.66 9.02 8.67
N ARG A 40 3.06 9.33 9.91
CA ARG A 40 2.27 9.06 11.13
C ARG A 40 0.84 9.61 11.05
N GLY A 41 0.64 10.70 10.31
CA GLY A 41 -0.67 11.32 10.12
C GLY A 41 -1.70 10.43 9.38
N LEU A 42 -1.27 9.58 8.44
CA LEU A 42 -2.20 8.72 7.66
C LEU A 42 -2.93 7.72 8.55
N SER A 43 -2.19 7.07 9.45
CA SER A 43 -2.76 6.10 10.38
C SER A 43 -3.71 6.76 11.38
N ALA A 44 -3.47 8.03 11.74
CA ALA A 44 -4.30 8.76 12.69
C ALA A 44 -5.62 9.27 12.09
N ILE A 45 -5.68 9.47 10.77
CA ILE A 45 -6.80 10.15 10.10
C ILE A 45 -7.63 9.20 9.24
N SER A 46 -7.19 7.97 8.99
CA SER A 46 -8.00 6.97 8.28
C SER A 46 -9.40 6.77 8.89
N ALA A 47 -9.56 6.98 10.20
CA ALA A 47 -10.86 6.92 10.88
C ALA A 47 -11.83 8.04 10.48
N ALA A 48 -11.38 9.04 9.72
CA ALA A 48 -12.22 10.13 9.20
C ALA A 48 -12.92 9.78 7.88
N VAL A 49 -12.65 8.61 7.29
CA VAL A 49 -13.29 8.13 6.06
C VAL A 49 -14.02 6.82 6.29
N LYS A 50 -14.96 6.47 5.39
CA LYS A 50 -15.75 5.24 5.50
C LYS A 50 -14.91 4.01 5.17
N VAL A 51 -14.05 4.13 4.15
CA VAL A 51 -13.19 3.04 3.67
C VAL A 51 -11.74 3.52 3.51
N PHE A 52 -10.80 2.79 4.09
CA PHE A 52 -9.37 3.06 3.95
C PHE A 52 -8.63 1.88 3.33
N PHE A 53 -7.92 2.15 2.23
CA PHE A 53 -7.01 1.21 1.60
C PHE A 53 -5.56 1.59 1.95
N PRO A 54 -4.84 0.78 2.75
CA PRO A 54 -3.44 1.02 3.06
C PRO A 54 -2.56 0.75 1.81
N SER A 55 -1.29 1.14 1.89
CA SER A 55 -0.27 0.81 0.88
C SER A 55 0.09 -0.68 0.91
N LYS A 56 -0.84 -1.50 0.42
CA LYS A 56 -0.79 -2.95 0.31
C LYS A 56 -1.31 -3.31 -1.07
N PHE A 57 -0.39 -3.44 -2.01
CA PHE A 57 -0.58 -3.80 -3.42
C PHE A 57 0.54 -4.74 -3.85
N GLY A 58 0.72 -5.82 -3.10
CA GLY A 58 1.85 -6.73 -3.26
C GLY A 58 1.52 -8.10 -2.71
N ILE A 59 2.54 -8.76 -2.18
CA ILE A 59 2.44 -10.07 -1.51
C ILE A 59 1.61 -9.92 -0.21
N ASP A 60 0.81 -10.94 0.10
CA ASP A 60 0.07 -10.99 1.36
C ASP A 60 1.03 -11.06 2.54
N THR A 61 0.99 -10.03 3.38
CA THR A 61 1.79 -9.97 4.61
C THR A 61 0.97 -10.34 5.84
N SER A 62 -0.29 -10.76 5.68
CA SER A 62 -1.11 -11.25 6.79
C SER A 62 -0.56 -12.55 7.37
N ASP A 63 0.10 -13.35 6.52
CA ASP A 63 0.97 -14.45 6.90
C ASP A 63 2.38 -13.94 7.25
N SER A 64 2.80 -14.15 8.49
CA SER A 64 4.13 -13.75 8.98
C SER A 64 5.28 -14.51 8.31
N SER A 65 5.03 -15.70 7.74
CA SER A 65 6.06 -16.45 7.02
C SER A 65 6.47 -15.78 5.70
N ALA A 66 5.67 -14.85 5.17
CA ALA A 66 5.95 -14.17 3.91
C ALA A 66 7.33 -13.48 3.89
N SER A 67 7.80 -12.95 5.04
CA SER A 67 9.12 -12.33 5.14
C SER A 67 10.29 -13.32 5.09
N GLU A 68 10.05 -14.60 5.39
CA GLU A 68 11.07 -15.65 5.28
C GLU A 68 11.43 -15.90 3.82
N TYR A 69 10.43 -15.86 2.94
CA TYR A 69 10.59 -16.03 1.50
C TYR A 69 10.98 -14.74 0.79
N VAL A 70 10.55 -13.60 1.34
CA VAL A 70 10.72 -12.28 0.73
C VAL A 70 11.20 -11.27 1.78
N PRO A 71 12.52 -11.17 2.01
CA PRO A 71 13.09 -10.40 3.12
C PRO A 71 12.70 -8.92 3.17
N PHE A 72 12.38 -8.29 2.02
CA PHE A 72 11.95 -6.89 1.99
C PHE A 72 10.54 -6.66 2.59
N LEU A 73 9.78 -7.73 2.90
CA LEU A 73 8.47 -7.62 3.52
C LEU A 73 8.52 -7.36 5.03
N VAL A 74 9.67 -7.50 5.68
CA VAL A 74 9.82 -7.29 7.14
C VAL A 74 9.27 -5.93 7.58
N ASP A 75 9.61 -4.88 6.84
CA ASP A 75 9.15 -3.50 7.06
C ASP A 75 7.63 -3.34 6.91
N LYS A 76 7.00 -4.22 6.13
CA LYS A 76 5.56 -4.21 5.87
C LYS A 76 4.78 -5.00 6.91
N LEU A 77 5.41 -5.86 7.71
CA LEU A 77 4.74 -6.63 8.76
C LEU A 77 4.15 -5.71 9.84
N GLN A 78 4.86 -4.63 10.20
CA GLN A 78 4.37 -3.67 11.20
C GLN A 78 3.07 -2.95 10.79
N THR A 79 2.81 -2.82 9.48
CA THR A 79 1.57 -2.22 8.97
C THR A 79 0.37 -3.17 9.10
N VAL A 80 0.60 -4.47 9.28
CA VAL A 80 -0.46 -5.49 9.41
C VAL A 80 -1.14 -5.38 10.77
N ASP A 81 -0.40 -5.06 11.83
CA ASP A 81 -0.98 -4.88 13.16
C ASP A 81 -1.92 -3.67 13.21
N TYR A 82 -1.65 -2.65 12.41
CA TYR A 82 -2.57 -1.53 12.24
C TYR A 82 -3.91 -1.97 11.60
N LEU A 83 -3.93 -2.98 10.73
CA LEU A 83 -5.15 -3.46 10.08
C LEU A 83 -6.01 -4.34 11.00
N LYS A 84 -5.43 -4.87 12.07
CA LYS A 84 -6.09 -5.76 13.04
C LYS A 84 -6.84 -5.03 14.16
N VAL A 85 -6.68 -3.70 14.27
CA VAL A 85 -7.39 -2.87 15.26
C VAL A 85 -8.89 -2.86 14.93
N PRO A 86 -9.80 -2.91 15.94
CA PRO A 86 -11.24 -2.99 15.74
C PRO A 86 -11.78 -1.97 14.72
N GLN A 87 -12.59 -2.45 13.78
CA GLN A 87 -13.07 -1.72 12.60
C GLN A 87 -14.37 -0.94 12.85
N ASP A 88 -14.75 -0.76 14.12
CA ASP A 88 -16.06 -0.30 14.59
C ASP A 88 -16.50 1.05 13.99
N LYS A 89 -15.56 1.82 13.42
CA LYS A 89 -15.77 3.14 12.82
C LYS A 89 -15.26 3.31 11.39
N VAL A 90 -14.42 2.39 10.88
CA VAL A 90 -13.82 2.49 9.54
C VAL A 90 -13.57 1.11 8.95
N SER A 91 -14.05 0.88 7.73
CA SER A 91 -13.72 -0.32 6.97
C SER A 91 -12.29 -0.22 6.44
N ARG A 92 -11.48 -1.25 6.65
CA ARG A 92 -10.09 -1.31 6.18
C ARG A 92 -9.93 -2.48 5.24
N THR A 93 -9.46 -2.21 4.02
CA THR A 93 -9.34 -3.22 2.97
C THR A 93 -7.95 -3.18 2.37
N ALA A 94 -7.18 -4.26 2.51
CA ALA A 94 -5.92 -4.43 1.79
C ALA A 94 -6.19 -5.13 0.44
N VAL A 95 -5.47 -4.75 -0.62
CA VAL A 95 -5.62 -5.34 -1.95
C VAL A 95 -4.37 -6.13 -2.29
N ILE A 96 -4.45 -7.46 -2.18
CA ILE A 96 -3.30 -8.33 -2.45
C ILE A 96 -3.25 -8.62 -3.95
N THR A 97 -2.38 -7.91 -4.65
CA THR A 97 -2.20 -8.05 -6.11
C THR A 97 -1.10 -9.05 -6.47
N GLY A 98 -0.33 -9.53 -5.49
CA GLY A 98 0.85 -10.35 -5.75
C GLY A 98 2.00 -9.54 -6.36
N SER A 99 2.91 -10.23 -7.05
CA SER A 99 4.09 -9.62 -7.67
C SER A 99 3.72 -8.85 -8.94
N MET A 100 4.28 -7.65 -9.10
CA MET A 100 4.15 -6.87 -10.34
C MET A 100 4.90 -7.56 -11.47
N PHE A 101 4.21 -7.85 -12.58
CA PHE A 101 4.76 -8.64 -13.68
C PHE A 101 5.96 -7.96 -14.36
N ASP A 102 5.86 -6.66 -14.63
CA ASP A 102 6.88 -5.84 -15.30
C ASP A 102 8.17 -5.69 -14.49
N TRP A 103 8.12 -5.89 -13.17
CA TRP A 103 9.32 -5.89 -12.33
C TRP A 103 10.23 -7.07 -12.60
N SER A 104 9.70 -8.18 -13.12
CA SER A 104 10.51 -9.34 -13.49
C SER A 104 11.50 -9.06 -14.63
N TRP A 105 11.27 -7.99 -15.40
CA TRP A 105 12.17 -7.56 -16.47
C TRP A 105 13.18 -6.51 -16.00
N ASN A 106 12.76 -5.65 -15.07
CA ASN A 106 13.54 -4.49 -14.65
C ASN A 106 14.35 -4.73 -13.37
N VAL A 107 13.99 -5.73 -12.56
CA VAL A 107 14.65 -6.05 -11.29
C VAL A 107 15.29 -7.44 -11.41
N PRO A 108 16.64 -7.52 -11.49
CA PRO A 108 17.33 -8.80 -11.62
C PRO A 108 16.94 -9.78 -10.50
N GLY A 109 16.48 -10.98 -10.89
CA GLY A 109 16.08 -12.04 -9.95
C GLY A 109 14.66 -11.90 -9.38
N PHE A 110 13.92 -10.81 -9.66
CA PHE A 110 12.54 -10.66 -9.24
C PHE A 110 11.61 -11.60 -10.02
N GLY A 111 10.75 -12.33 -9.32
CA GLY A 111 9.92 -13.38 -9.93
C GLY A 111 10.71 -14.59 -10.45
N ARG A 112 12.01 -14.68 -10.13
CA ARG A 112 12.93 -15.76 -10.56
C ARG A 112 13.00 -15.97 -12.06
N LEU A 113 12.59 -14.97 -12.83
CA LEU A 113 12.80 -14.91 -14.27
C LEU A 113 14.19 -14.34 -14.53
N ASN A 114 15.03 -15.13 -15.19
CA ASN A 114 16.27 -14.65 -15.76
C ASN A 114 16.04 -14.44 -17.25
N VAL A 115 15.54 -13.25 -17.60
CA VAL A 115 15.21 -12.90 -19.00
C VAL A 115 16.43 -13.02 -19.92
N PRO A 116 17.63 -12.50 -19.57
CA PRO A 116 18.81 -12.66 -20.40
C PRO A 116 19.19 -14.12 -20.68
N ALA A 117 19.04 -15.01 -19.68
CA ALA A 117 19.36 -16.43 -19.82
C ALA A 117 18.20 -17.28 -20.36
N GLY A 118 16.99 -16.74 -20.46
CA GLY A 118 15.78 -17.49 -20.83
C GLY A 118 15.39 -18.58 -19.84
N THR A 119 15.68 -18.41 -18.54
CA THR A 119 15.41 -19.43 -17.51
C THR A 119 14.47 -18.93 -16.42
N VAL A 120 13.75 -19.88 -15.79
CA VAL A 120 12.89 -19.65 -14.62
C VAL A 120 13.17 -20.70 -13.56
N THR A 121 13.21 -20.28 -12.28
CA THR A 121 13.26 -21.21 -11.15
C THR A 121 11.86 -21.37 -10.55
N VAL A 122 11.33 -22.58 -10.60
CA VAL A 122 10.04 -23.00 -10.01
C VAL A 122 10.32 -23.80 -8.74
N PHE A 123 9.52 -23.58 -7.68
CA PHE A 123 9.53 -24.44 -6.49
C PHE A 123 8.27 -25.30 -6.47
N ASP A 124 8.42 -26.51 -5.92
CA ASP A 124 7.36 -27.40 -5.44
C ASP A 124 7.27 -27.21 -3.92
#